data_AF-A0A9P5HK96-F1
#
_entry.id   AF-A0A9P5HK96-F1
#
_cell.length_a   1.000
_cell.length_b   1.000
_cell.length_c   1.000
_cell.angle_alpha   90.00
_cell.angle_beta   90.00
_cell.angle_gamma   90.00
#
_symmetry.space_group_name_H-M   'P 1'
#
loop_
_entity.id
_entity.type
_entity.pdbx_description
1 polymer ?
#
loop_
_entity_poly.entity_id
_entity_poly.type
_entity_poly.pdbx_seq_one_letter_code
_entity_poly.pdbx_strand_id
1 'polypeptide(L)'
;MTDDVKNPTQNVPIGLLAQQIGSTTTLFVFYVILYYSVSDFDAILATSYPSPVAAVYQQATLRNGATLALLILLLVTQVVSLVGYISAAIRLLYGFGRNGSLTNPKWWSKIDTKHNIPINVLYVITAANVILGFIYLASDVGFQILLGSANCLFGKIF
;
A
#
# COMPACT_ATOMS: atom_id res chain seq x y z
N MET A 1 8.70 16.72 -2.06
CA MET A 1 9.62 15.78 -2.74
C MET A 1 10.50 16.54 -3.72
N THR A 2 9.90 17.42 -4.52
CA THR A 2 10.57 18.24 -5.54
C THR A 2 11.58 19.24 -4.97
N ASP A 3 11.33 19.80 -3.78
CA ASP A 3 12.18 20.84 -3.18
C ASP A 3 13.52 20.32 -2.63
N ASP A 4 13.64 19.01 -2.35
CA ASP A 4 14.87 18.36 -1.85
C ASP A 4 15.69 17.67 -2.95
N VAL A 5 15.17 17.62 -4.18
CA VAL A 5 15.78 16.89 -5.29
C VAL A 5 16.54 17.87 -6.18
N LYS A 6 17.84 17.64 -6.37
CA LYS A 6 18.67 18.37 -7.33
C LYS A 6 18.07 18.17 -8.74
N ASN A 7 17.76 19.25 -9.47
CA ASN A 7 17.11 19.21 -10.80
C ASN A 7 15.79 18.41 -10.85
N PRO A 8 14.73 18.91 -10.22
CA PRO A 8 13.47 18.16 -10.06
C PRO A 8 12.78 17.80 -11.37
N THR A 9 12.84 18.67 -12.38
CA THR A 9 12.11 18.49 -13.65
C THR A 9 12.53 17.24 -14.41
N GLN A 10 13.79 16.81 -14.26
CA GLN A 10 14.32 15.61 -14.92
C GLN A 10 14.45 14.43 -13.96
N ASN A 11 14.86 14.66 -12.71
CA ASN A 11 15.16 13.57 -11.79
C ASN A 11 13.91 12.95 -11.16
N VAL A 12 12.83 13.71 -11.00
CA VAL A 12 11.56 13.18 -10.49
C VAL A 12 10.95 12.14 -11.45
N PRO A 13 10.79 12.41 -12.77
CA PRO A 13 10.23 11.40 -13.68
C PRO A 13 11.16 10.19 -13.84
N ILE A 14 12.48 10.37 -13.87
CA ILE A 14 13.43 9.25 -13.95
C ILE A 14 13.35 8.38 -12.68
N GLY A 15 13.26 8.99 -11.50
CA GLY A 15 13.12 8.26 -10.23
C GLY A 15 11.83 7.45 -10.17
N LEU A 16 10.71 8.01 -10.62
CA LEU A 16 9.42 7.30 -10.71
C LEU A 16 9.50 6.13 -11.69
N LEU A 17 10.10 6.32 -12.86
CA LEU A 17 10.28 5.25 -13.85
C LEU A 17 11.18 4.13 -13.32
N ALA A 18 12.31 4.49 -12.69
CA ALA A 18 13.22 3.51 -12.10
C ALA A 18 12.54 2.71 -10.98
N GLN A 19 11.78 3.38 -10.11
CA GLN A 19 10.99 2.72 -9.06
C GLN A 19 9.95 1.78 -9.66
N GLN A 20 9.23 2.22 -10.70
CA GLN A 20 8.19 1.41 -11.34
C GLN A 20 8.77 0.18 -12.03
N ILE A 21 9.86 0.34 -12.78
CA ILE A 21 10.54 -0.77 -13.46
C ILE A 21 11.08 -1.77 -12.43
N GLY A 22 11.79 -1.30 -11.40
CA GLY A 22 12.33 -2.17 -10.35
C GLY A 22 11.24 -2.96 -9.61
N SER A 23 10.13 -2.29 -9.27
CA SER A 23 8.99 -2.96 -8.62
C SER A 23 8.34 -3.99 -9.54
N THR A 24 8.16 -3.66 -10.81
CA THR A 24 7.56 -4.56 -11.81
C THR A 24 8.42 -5.79 -12.06
N THR A 25 9.74 -5.62 -12.22
CA THR A 25 10.68 -6.74 -12.40
C THR A 25 10.71 -7.65 -11.18
N THR A 26 10.75 -7.07 -9.98
CA THR A 26 10.75 -7.85 -8.72
C THR A 26 9.46 -8.65 -8.58
N LEU A 27 8.31 -8.04 -8.85
CA LEU A 27 7.01 -8.72 -8.82
C LEU A 27 6.92 -9.82 -9.87
N PHE A 28 7.41 -9.58 -11.09
CA PHE A 28 7.42 -10.59 -12.15
C PHE A 28 8.22 -11.83 -11.76
N VAL A 29 9.45 -11.65 -11.26
CA VAL A 29 10.29 -12.76 -10.78
C VAL A 29 9.62 -13.50 -9.62
N PHE A 30 9.02 -12.77 -8.68
CA PHE A 30 8.29 -13.35 -7.57
C PHE A 30 7.11 -14.21 -8.03
N TYR A 31 6.32 -13.75 -9.01
CA TYR A 31 5.20 -14.53 -9.57
C TYR A 31 5.67 -15.80 -10.27
N VAL A 32 6.77 -15.75 -11.03
CA VAL A 32 7.33 -16.94 -11.67
C VAL A 32 7.73 -17.98 -10.62
N ILE A 33 8.42 -17.57 -9.56
CA ILE A 33 8.82 -18.46 -8.47
C ILE A 33 7.60 -19.06 -7.77
N LEU A 34 6.56 -18.24 -7.49
CA LEU A 34 5.33 -18.72 -6.87
C LEU A 34 4.63 -19.77 -7.74
N TYR A 35 4.52 -19.54 -9.04
CA TYR A 35 3.85 -20.48 -9.95
C TYR A 35 4.56 -21.84 -10.00
N TYR A 36 5.89 -21.86 -9.88
CA TYR A 36 6.67 -23.09 -9.77
C TYR A 36 6.63 -23.74 -8.38
N SER A 37 6.35 -22.97 -7.32
CA SER A 37 6.33 -23.47 -5.94
C SER A 37 4.96 -24.01 -5.52
N VAL A 38 3.88 -23.54 -6.15
CA VAL A 38 2.51 -24.01 -5.88
C VAL A 38 2.26 -25.30 -6.63
N SER A 39 1.98 -26.37 -5.88
CA SER A 39 1.72 -27.71 -6.45
C SER A 39 0.23 -27.99 -6.64
N ASP A 40 -0.63 -27.38 -5.80
CA ASP A 40 -2.07 -27.63 -5.77
C ASP A 40 -2.83 -26.33 -5.51
N PHE A 41 -3.41 -25.78 -6.59
CA PHE A 41 -4.22 -24.56 -6.56
C PHE A 41 -5.58 -24.77 -5.90
N ASP A 42 -6.19 -25.96 -6.05
CA ASP A 42 -7.48 -26.29 -5.44
C ASP A 42 -7.35 -26.36 -3.92
N ALA A 43 -6.24 -26.91 -3.41
CA ALA A 43 -5.96 -26.89 -1.98
C ALA A 43 -5.82 -25.47 -1.41
N ILE A 44 -5.28 -24.51 -2.17
CA ILE A 44 -5.17 -23.10 -1.73
C ILE A 44 -6.56 -22.45 -1.67
N LEU A 45 -7.39 -22.68 -2.69
CA LEU A 45 -8.74 -22.10 -2.78
C LEU A 45 -9.73 -22.72 -1.79
N ALA A 46 -9.53 -23.99 -1.41
CA ALA A 46 -10.36 -24.69 -0.44
C ALA A 46 -9.93 -24.48 1.02
N THR A 47 -8.74 -23.90 1.27
CA THR A 47 -8.27 -23.69 2.65
C THR A 47 -9.05 -22.60 3.37
N SER A 48 -9.39 -22.87 4.63
CA SER A 48 -10.06 -21.93 5.54
C SER A 48 -9.13 -20.81 6.07
N TYR A 49 -7.96 -20.60 5.45
CA TYR A 49 -7.05 -19.55 5.86
C TYR A 49 -7.65 -18.18 5.48
N PRO A 50 -7.64 -17.18 6.39
CA PRO A 50 -8.15 -15.84 6.10
C PRO A 50 -7.32 -15.10 5.03
N SER A 51 -6.14 -15.62 4.66
CA SER A 51 -5.36 -15.14 3.52
C SER A 51 -4.74 -16.33 2.76
N PRO A 52 -4.95 -16.44 1.43
CA PRO A 52 -4.40 -17.52 0.61
C PRO A 52 -2.86 -17.50 0.56
N VAL A 53 -2.23 -16.38 0.92
CA VAL A 53 -0.78 -16.22 0.96
C VAL A 53 -0.13 -17.15 1.99
N ALA A 54 -0.80 -17.42 3.10
CA ALA A 54 -0.29 -18.33 4.14
C ALA A 54 -0.23 -19.78 3.64
N ALA A 55 -1.25 -20.22 2.89
CA ALA A 55 -1.29 -21.55 2.28
C ALA A 55 -0.18 -21.71 1.22
N VAL A 56 0.06 -20.67 0.40
CA VAL A 56 1.14 -20.65 -0.59
C VAL A 56 2.51 -20.79 0.07
N TYR A 57 2.79 -20.05 1.15
CA TYR A 57 4.07 -20.19 1.86
C TYR A 57 4.22 -21.53 2.59
N GLN A 58 3.11 -22.15 3.00
CA GLN A 58 3.15 -23.50 3.56
C GLN A 58 3.54 -24.53 2.51
N GLN A 59 2.91 -24.48 1.33
CA GLN A 59 3.23 -25.37 0.21
C GLN A 59 4.65 -25.16 -0.32
N ALA A 60 5.10 -23.91 -0.43
CA ALA A 60 6.44 -23.58 -0.92
C ALA A 60 7.57 -24.02 0.02
N THR A 61 7.32 -24.03 1.34
CA THR A 61 8.40 -24.22 2.33
C THR A 61 8.44 -25.63 2.92
N LEU A 62 7.34 -26.40 2.81
CA LEU A 62 7.18 -27.78 3.31
C LEU A 62 7.47 -27.97 4.82
N ARG A 63 7.75 -26.90 5.56
CA ARG A 63 8.09 -26.88 7.00
C ARG A 63 7.41 -25.69 7.69
N ASN A 64 6.59 -25.97 8.70
CA ASN A 64 5.80 -24.97 9.43
C ASN A 64 6.66 -23.84 10.06
N GLY A 65 7.85 -24.16 10.56
CA GLY A 65 8.71 -23.16 11.20
C GLY A 65 9.27 -22.11 10.23
N ALA A 66 9.55 -22.50 8.99
CA ALA A 66 10.06 -21.59 7.98
C ALA A 66 8.92 -20.76 7.33
N THR A 67 7.72 -21.34 7.19
CA THR A 67 6.50 -20.60 6.83
C THR A 67 6.19 -19.49 7.84
N LEU A 68 6.28 -19.77 9.14
CA LEU A 68 6.06 -18.77 10.19
C LEU A 68 7.11 -17.65 10.14
N ALA A 69 8.38 -17.98 9.92
CA ALA A 69 9.44 -16.98 9.77
C ALA A 69 9.20 -16.05 8.58
N LEU A 70 8.76 -16.58 7.43
CA LEU A 70 8.41 -15.78 6.24
C LEU A 70 7.19 -14.87 6.49
N LEU A 71 6.18 -15.37 7.20
CA LEU A 71 5.01 -14.56 7.58
C LEU A 71 5.40 -13.40 8.52
N ILE A 72 6.28 -13.64 9.49
CA ILE A 72 6.77 -12.58 10.39
C ILE A 72 7.58 -11.54 9.60
N LEU A 73 8.46 -11.98 8.69
CA LEU A 73 9.23 -11.07 7.84
C LEU A 73 8.32 -10.19 6.97
N LEU A 74 7.25 -10.77 6.43
CA LEU A 74 6.24 -10.04 5.68
C LEU A 74 5.58 -8.97 6.57
N LEU A 75 5.14 -9.34 7.78
CA LEU A 75 4.51 -8.40 8.72
C LEU A 75 5.42 -7.21 9.05
N VAL A 76 6.70 -7.46 9.34
CA VAL A 76 7.68 -6.39 9.64
C VAL A 76 7.80 -5.43 8.45
N THR A 77 7.90 -5.96 7.23
CA THR A 77 8.02 -5.15 6.01
C THR A 77 6.76 -4.32 5.74
N GLN A 78 5.58 -4.86 6.05
CA GLN A 78 4.31 -4.13 5.92
C GLN A 78 4.23 -2.94 6.89
N VAL A 79 4.66 -3.11 8.14
CA VAL A 79 4.65 -2.02 9.14
C VAL A 79 5.57 -0.88 8.71
N VAL A 80 6.77 -1.19 8.23
CA VAL A 80 7.71 -0.15 7.74
C VAL A 80 7.13 0.59 6.53
N SER A 81 6.55 -0.15 5.58
CA SER A 81 5.91 0.44 4.40
C SER A 81 4.73 1.34 4.78
N LEU A 82 3.91 0.93 5.76
CA LEU A 82 2.75 1.70 6.24
C LEU A 82 3.14 3.10 6.73
N VAL A 83 4.23 3.20 7.51
CA VAL A 83 4.74 4.50 7.98
C VAL A 83 5.16 5.37 6.79
N GLY A 84 5.80 4.78 5.78
CA GLY A 84 6.16 5.47 4.54
C GLY A 84 4.94 6.00 3.79
N TYR A 85 3.89 5.20 3.64
CA TYR A 85 2.65 5.60 2.97
C TYR A 85 1.94 6.74 3.69
N ILE A 86 1.80 6.66 5.02
CA ILE A 86 1.17 7.71 5.82
C ILE A 86 1.94 9.04 5.67
N SER A 87 3.28 8.98 5.75
CA SER A 87 4.14 10.16 5.57
C SER A 87 4.01 10.78 4.17
N ALA A 88 3.97 9.95 3.12
CA ALA A 88 3.76 10.40 1.76
C ALA A 88 2.37 11.04 1.57
N ALA A 89 1.31 10.40 2.09
CA ALA A 89 -0.06 10.89 2.00
C ALA A 89 -0.25 12.25 2.66
N ILE A 90 0.34 12.47 3.85
CA ILE A 90 0.31 13.77 4.55
C ILE A 90 0.91 14.87 3.67
N ARG A 91 2.07 14.60 3.06
CA ARG A 91 2.77 15.56 2.20
C ARG A 91 1.99 15.85 0.91
N LEU A 92 1.33 14.84 0.33
CA LEU A 92 0.47 15.00 -0.84
C LEU A 92 -0.75 15.86 -0.53
N LEU A 93 -1.49 15.54 0.54
CA LEU A 93 -2.67 16.31 0.96
C LEU A 93 -2.32 17.74 1.36
N TYR A 94 -1.17 17.95 2.01
CA TYR A 94 -0.66 19.28 2.29
C TYR A 94 -0.35 20.06 1.00
N GLY A 95 0.27 19.41 0.01
CA GLY A 95 0.47 20.00 -1.33
C GLY A 95 -0.84 20.37 -2.03
N PHE A 96 -1.85 19.50 -1.96
CA PHE A 96 -3.19 19.79 -2.50
C PHE A 96 -3.88 20.97 -1.79
N GLY A 97 -3.73 21.07 -0.46
CA GLY A 97 -4.24 22.20 0.32
C GLY A 97 -3.53 23.51 -0.05
N ARG A 98 -2.22 23.47 -0.31
CA ARG A 98 -1.43 24.63 -0.76
C ARG A 98 -1.85 25.12 -2.14
N ASN A 99 -2.27 24.21 -3.02
CA ASN A 99 -2.73 24.54 -4.38
C ASN A 99 -4.20 25.02 -4.43
N GLY A 100 -4.85 25.23 -3.28
CA GLY A 100 -6.20 25.80 -3.22
C GLY A 100 -7.34 24.88 -3.69
N SER A 101 -7.07 23.59 -3.93
CA SER A 101 -8.07 22.61 -4.39
C SER A 101 -9.05 22.15 -3.32
N LEU A 102 -8.79 22.45 -2.04
CA LEU A 102 -9.63 22.05 -0.90
C LEU A 102 -10.41 23.24 -0.36
N THR A 103 -11.70 23.05 -0.08
CA THR A 103 -12.56 24.04 0.54
C THR A 103 -11.93 24.49 1.87
N ASN A 104 -11.60 25.78 1.96
CA ASN A 104 -10.88 26.46 3.07
C ASN A 104 -9.36 26.14 3.22
N PRO A 105 -8.51 26.55 2.25
CA PRO A 105 -7.07 26.23 2.23
C PRO A 105 -6.28 26.73 3.44
N LYS A 106 -6.79 27.72 4.18
CA LYS A 106 -6.16 28.24 5.41
C LYS A 106 -6.13 27.21 6.55
N TRP A 107 -7.10 26.28 6.59
CA TRP A 107 -7.16 25.24 7.63
C TRP A 107 -6.23 24.05 7.31
N TRP A 108 -6.10 23.71 6.02
CA TRP A 108 -5.23 22.64 5.54
C TRP A 108 -3.74 23.02 5.48
N SER A 109 -3.44 24.32 5.31
CA SER A 109 -2.07 24.85 5.22
C SER A 109 -1.47 25.21 6.59
N LYS A 110 -2.22 25.04 7.70
CA LYS A 110 -1.72 25.38 9.04
C LYS A 110 -0.74 24.31 9.53
N ILE A 111 0.56 24.62 9.40
CA ILE A 111 1.65 23.80 9.96
C ILE A 111 1.79 24.12 11.45
N ASP A 112 1.91 23.08 12.27
CA ASP A 112 2.22 23.23 13.69
C ASP A 112 3.73 23.47 13.87
N THR A 113 4.09 24.57 14.53
CA THR A 113 5.48 25.03 14.71
C THR A 113 6.34 24.05 15.50
N LYS A 114 5.74 23.18 16.32
CA LYS A 114 6.49 22.24 17.17
C LYS A 114 6.92 20.97 16.44
N HIS A 115 6.16 20.54 15.43
CA HIS A 115 6.39 19.26 14.74
C HIS A 115 6.72 19.42 13.25
N ASN A 116 6.64 20.64 12.68
CA ASN A 116 6.83 20.91 11.25
C ASN A 116 5.95 20.05 10.32
N ILE A 117 4.87 19.46 10.86
CA ILE A 117 3.93 18.58 10.16
C ILE A 117 2.52 19.15 10.33
N PRO A 118 1.70 19.19 9.27
CA PRO A 118 0.31 19.62 9.37
C PRO A 118 -0.54 18.56 10.09
N ILE A 119 -0.76 18.75 11.39
CA ILE A 119 -1.51 17.82 12.26
C ILE A 119 -2.96 17.65 11.80
N ASN A 120 -3.59 18.69 11.26
CA ASN A 120 -4.96 18.62 10.73
C ASN A 120 -5.08 17.60 9.60
N VAL A 121 -4.07 17.54 8.71
CA VAL A 121 -4.03 16.60 7.59
C VAL A 121 -3.87 15.16 8.09
N LEU A 122 -3.04 14.97 9.12
CA LEU A 122 -2.87 13.66 9.77
C LEU A 122 -4.21 13.14 10.32
N TYR A 123 -4.97 13.97 11.06
CA TYR A 123 -6.27 13.56 11.58
C TYR A 123 -7.26 13.16 10.49
N VAL A 124 -7.30 13.89 9.38
CA VAL A 124 -8.19 13.55 8.25
C VAL A 124 -7.79 12.22 7.63
N ILE A 125 -6.50 11.99 7.39
CA ILE A 125 -6.00 10.73 6.82
C ILE A 125 -6.29 9.56 7.77
N THR A 126 -6.02 9.74 9.07
CA THR A 126 -6.28 8.71 10.06
C THR A 126 -7.76 8.42 10.18
N ALA A 127 -8.63 9.45 10.21
CA ALA A 127 -10.08 9.26 10.23
C ALA A 127 -10.57 8.50 8.99
N ALA A 128 -10.08 8.84 7.79
CA ALA A 128 -10.41 8.11 6.57
C ALA A 128 -9.98 6.64 6.64
N ASN A 129 -8.76 6.37 7.13
CA ASN A 129 -8.28 4.99 7.33
C ASN A 129 -9.12 4.22 8.37
N VAL A 130 -9.54 4.87 9.45
CA VAL A 130 -10.41 4.24 10.46
C VAL A 130 -11.77 3.89 9.87
N ILE A 131 -12.36 4.76 9.05
CA ILE A 131 -13.64 4.49 8.37
C ILE A 131 -13.49 3.29 7.43
N LEU A 132 -12.42 3.24 6.63
CA LEU A 132 -12.13 2.10 5.74
C LEU A 132 -11.87 0.81 6.53
N GLY A 133 -11.16 0.89 7.66
CA GLY A 133 -10.95 -0.24 8.55
C GLY A 133 -12.24 -0.73 9.21
N PHE A 134 -13.18 0.16 9.50
CA PHE A 134 -14.49 -0.22 10.02
C PHE A 134 -15.32 -0.99 8.99
N ILE A 135 -15.22 -0.64 7.71
CA ILE A 135 -15.85 -1.38 6.61
C ILE A 135 -15.28 -2.79 6.52
N TYR A 136 -13.96 -2.96 6.70
CA TYR A 136 -13.32 -4.27 6.76
C TYR A 136 -13.88 -5.15 7.89
N LEU A 137 -14.13 -4.57 9.07
CA LEU A 137 -14.66 -5.32 10.22
C LEU A 137 -16.17 -5.64 10.11
N ALA A 138 -16.91 -4.80 9.38
CA ALA A 138 -18.38 -4.88 9.32
C ALA A 138 -18.91 -5.86 8.27
N SER A 139 -18.19 -6.07 7.15
CA SER A 139 -18.68 -6.94 6.09
C SER A 139 -17.56 -7.48 5.19
N ASP A 140 -17.47 -8.82 5.09
CA ASP A 140 -16.61 -9.49 4.12
C ASP A 140 -16.96 -9.11 2.67
N VAL A 141 -18.25 -8.95 2.36
CA VAL A 141 -18.72 -8.55 1.02
C VAL A 141 -18.34 -7.10 0.71
N GLY A 142 -18.46 -6.20 1.69
CA GLY A 142 -18.03 -4.80 1.54
C GLY A 142 -16.54 -4.67 1.23
N PHE A 143 -15.71 -5.50 1.88
CA PHE A 143 -14.28 -5.55 1.59
C PHE A 143 -13.97 -6.08 0.19
N GLN A 144 -14.63 -7.15 -0.26
CA GLN A 144 -14.45 -7.67 -1.62
C GLN A 144 -14.84 -6.65 -2.70
N ILE A 145 -15.89 -5.87 -2.48
CA ILE A 145 -16.30 -4.79 -3.39
C ILE A 145 -15.24 -3.66 -3.40
N LEU A 146 -14.71 -3.30 -2.22
CA LEU A 146 -13.64 -2.31 -2.13
C LEU A 146 -12.39 -2.74 -2.89
N LEU A 147 -11.94 -3.98 -2.70
CA LEU A 147 -10.80 -4.55 -3.44
C LEU A 147 -11.07 -4.62 -4.95
N GLY A 148 -12.27 -5.08 -5.34
CA GLY A 148 -12.67 -5.17 -6.74
C GLY A 148 -12.78 -3.82 -7.44
N SER A 149 -13.18 -2.77 -6.71
CA SER A 149 -13.33 -1.42 -7.27
C SER A 149 -12.02 -0.84 -7.82
N ALA A 150 -10.89 -1.15 -7.17
CA ALA A 150 -9.56 -0.78 -7.67
C ALA A 150 -9.24 -1.47 -9.00
N ASN A 151 -9.55 -2.76 -9.11
CA ASN A 151 -9.35 -3.53 -10.35
C ASN A 151 -10.25 -3.03 -11.49
N CYS A 152 -11.48 -2.59 -11.19
CA CYS A 152 -12.38 -2.01 -12.19
C CYS A 152 -11.88 -0.69 -12.77
N LEU A 153 -11.13 0.11 -12.00
CA LEU A 153 -10.52 1.35 -12.48
C LEU A 153 -9.35 1.08 -13.46
N PHE A 154 -8.56 0.04 -13.22
CA PHE A 154 -7.45 -0.35 -14.11
C PHE A 154 -7.91 -1.15 -15.34
N GLY A 155 -8.97 -1.96 -15.23
CA GLY A 155 -9.54 -2.71 -16.35
C GLY A 155 -10.22 -1.87 -17.43
N LYS A 156 -10.34 -0.55 -17.22
CA LYS A 156 -10.89 0.41 -18.19
C LYS A 156 -9.81 1.20 -18.96
N ILE A 157 -8.54 0.92 -18.69
CA ILE A 157 -7.36 1.60 -19.26
C ILE A 157 -6.64 0.71 -20.29
N PHE A 158 -7.09 -0.54 -20.50
CA PHE A 158 -6.68 -1.42 -21.59
C PHE A 158 -7.89 -1.91 -22.40
#